data_AF-A0A946RZ18-F1
#
_entry.id   AF-A0A946RZ18-F1
#
_cell.length_a   1.000
_cell.length_b   1.000
_cell.length_c   1.000
_cell.angle_alpha   90.00
_cell.angle_beta   90.00
_cell.angle_gamma   90.00
#
_symmetry.space_group_name_H-M   'P 1'
#
loop_
_entity.id
_entity.type
_entity.pdbx_description
1 polymer ?
#
loop_
_entity_poly.entity_id
_entity_poly.type
_entity_poly.pdbx_seq_one_letter_code
_entity_poly.pdbx_strand_id
1 'polypeptide(L)'
;MRYPPRKTIYLLLLFIAMQVGVSSCEYDLLNQAEDMISAYDFDTALELLQSIDTTEVDPFRLFQLRGFTNLIEGNTDSGFGDLSIADSMIQAPPNPRYETAKTLIRAATIIIREKNRSNEAMRILDSVIVCDPSLSESVNKLIWKRAIEYLGVPGTVGYDLIEYHKEKDKNVVGRLRGYNKYLSNRYREMKSVDTKLQRIYQASLEFRKMKRRYPISFREISETRLGVHIDTTHGGWMFRMSTQKDSILITAEVLRNNKEDIPSGTIFRVPNEQ
;
A
#
# COMPACT_ATOMS: atom_id res chain seq x y z
N MET A 1 53.55 -22.55 32.12
CA MET A 1 53.85 -21.66 30.99
C MET A 1 52.69 -20.68 30.85
N ARG A 2 52.91 -19.41 31.13
CA ARG A 2 51.90 -18.33 31.09
C ARG A 2 52.11 -17.53 29.81
N TYR A 3 51.09 -17.50 28.95
CA TYR A 3 51.06 -16.66 27.75
C TYR A 3 50.84 -15.18 28.14
N PRO A 4 51.42 -14.23 27.39
CA PRO A 4 51.28 -12.80 27.68
C PRO A 4 49.90 -12.26 27.27
N PRO A 5 49.46 -11.11 27.83
CA PRO A 5 48.11 -10.60 27.68
C PRO A 5 47.85 -9.97 26.30
N ARG A 6 46.61 -10.16 25.82
CA ARG A 6 46.03 -9.84 24.50
C ARG A 6 46.07 -8.38 24.03
N LYS A 7 46.82 -7.46 24.65
CA LYS A 7 46.79 -6.04 24.29
C LYS A 7 47.82 -5.62 23.23
N THR A 8 48.84 -6.43 22.95
CA THR A 8 49.89 -6.05 21.99
C THR A 8 49.57 -6.41 20.53
N ILE A 9 48.56 -7.25 20.27
CA ILE A 9 48.17 -7.65 18.90
C ILE A 9 47.30 -6.59 18.21
N TYR A 10 46.57 -5.76 18.97
CA TYR A 10 45.69 -4.74 18.39
C TYR A 10 46.43 -3.52 17.81
N LEU A 11 47.67 -3.26 18.25
CA LEU A 11 48.44 -2.11 17.76
C LEU A 11 49.19 -2.40 16.44
N LEU A 12 49.42 -3.69 16.11
CA LEU A 12 50.07 -4.05 14.84
C LEU A 12 49.07 -4.12 13.66
N LEU A 13 47.80 -4.44 13.93
CA LEU A 13 46.74 -4.43 12.92
C LEU A 13 46.27 -3.02 12.53
N LEU A 14 46.45 -2.02 13.40
CA LEU A 14 46.11 -0.64 13.08
C LEU A 14 47.10 0.00 12.08
N PHE A 15 48.36 -0.46 12.06
CA PHE A 15 49.38 0.08 11.16
C PHE A 15 49.35 -0.51 9.75
N ILE A 16 48.91 -1.76 9.59
CA ILE A 16 48.79 -2.39 8.26
C ILE A 16 47.58 -1.82 7.49
N ALA A 17 46.55 -1.34 8.18
CA ALA A 17 45.42 -0.65 7.55
C ALA A 17 45.76 0.76 7.01
N MET A 18 46.90 1.35 7.41
CA MET A 18 47.34 2.67 6.91
C MET A 18 48.32 2.59 5.73
N GLN A 19 48.74 1.40 5.28
CA GLN A 19 49.73 1.24 4.22
C GLN A 19 49.34 0.32 3.06
N VAL A 20 48.09 -0.17 3.01
CA VAL A 20 47.54 -0.79 1.81
C VAL A 20 46.48 0.15 1.27
N GLY A 21 46.72 0.66 0.05
CA GLY A 21 46.02 1.79 -0.56
C GLY A 21 44.54 1.87 -0.22
N VAL A 22 44.17 3.01 0.36
CA VAL A 22 42.79 3.50 0.41
C VAL A 22 42.37 3.77 -1.04
N SER A 23 42.03 2.69 -1.74
CA SER A 23 41.13 2.75 -2.88
C SER A 23 39.78 3.08 -2.27
N SER A 24 39.39 4.35 -2.39
CA SER A 24 38.09 4.89 -2.00
C SER A 24 36.97 4.03 -2.56
N CYS A 25 36.40 3.16 -1.72
CA CYS A 25 35.05 2.66 -1.95
C CYS A 25 34.14 3.85 -1.64
N GLU A 26 33.78 4.65 -2.65
CA GLU A 26 32.80 5.72 -2.49
C GLU A 26 31.51 5.12 -1.94
N TYR A 27 31.19 5.47 -0.69
CA TYR A 27 29.93 5.12 -0.07
C TYR A 27 28.83 6.00 -0.68
N ASP A 28 28.10 5.48 -1.65
CA ASP A 28 26.94 6.15 -2.23
C ASP A 28 25.80 6.17 -1.20
N LEU A 29 25.58 7.35 -0.59
CA LEU A 29 24.54 7.57 0.42
C LEU A 29 23.13 7.30 -0.13
N LEU A 30 22.89 7.45 -1.43
CA LEU A 30 21.61 7.14 -2.05
C LEU A 30 21.39 5.63 -2.18
N ASN A 31 22.43 4.85 -2.46
CA ASN A 31 22.35 3.38 -2.41
C ASN A 31 22.05 2.90 -0.97
N GLN A 32 22.69 3.51 0.02
CA GLN A 32 22.44 3.18 1.42
C GLN A 32 20.98 3.48 1.83
N ALA A 33 20.43 4.62 1.41
CA ALA A 33 19.02 4.94 1.62
C ALA A 33 18.10 3.93 0.91
N GLU A 34 18.42 3.51 -0.32
CA GLU A 34 17.66 2.48 -1.04
C GLU A 34 17.68 1.12 -0.34
N ASP A 35 18.81 0.74 0.26
CA ASP A 35 18.94 -0.48 1.04
C ASP A 35 18.06 -0.42 2.30
N MET A 36 18.03 0.72 3.00
CA MET A 36 17.15 0.96 4.15
C MET A 36 15.67 0.90 3.76
N ILE A 37 15.28 1.57 2.67
CA ILE A 37 13.91 1.50 2.11
C ILE A 37 13.55 0.05 1.77
N SER A 38 14.46 -0.69 1.15
CA SER A 38 14.27 -2.10 0.81
C SER A 38 14.15 -2.99 2.05
N ALA A 39 14.77 -2.60 3.15
CA ALA A 39 14.71 -3.23 4.47
C ALA A 39 13.52 -2.76 5.33
N TYR A 40 12.63 -1.91 4.80
CA TYR A 40 11.47 -1.33 5.52
C TYR A 40 11.85 -0.39 6.68
N ASP A 41 13.06 0.16 6.66
CA ASP A 41 13.55 1.10 7.67
C ASP A 41 13.35 2.54 7.17
N PHE A 42 12.10 2.97 7.05
CA PHE A 42 11.71 4.22 6.40
C PHE A 42 12.06 5.47 7.22
N ASP A 43 11.95 5.39 8.55
CA ASP A 43 12.33 6.48 9.45
C ASP A 43 13.82 6.82 9.29
N THR A 44 14.68 5.79 9.39
CA THR A 44 16.12 5.96 9.22
C THR A 44 16.49 6.37 7.79
N ALA A 45 15.79 5.82 6.78
CA ALA A 45 15.98 6.26 5.40
C ALA A 45 15.62 7.73 5.21
N LEU A 46 14.52 8.22 5.82
CA LEU A 46 14.13 9.63 5.74
C LEU A 46 15.13 10.53 6.44
N GLU A 47 15.59 10.17 7.64
CA GLU A 47 16.63 10.93 8.35
C GLU A 47 17.89 11.06 7.50
N LEU A 48 18.33 9.95 6.90
CA LEU A 48 19.48 9.94 5.99
C LEU A 48 19.22 10.85 4.78
N LEU A 49 18.10 10.67 4.07
CA LEU A 49 17.75 11.46 2.87
C LEU A 49 17.56 12.95 3.16
N GLN A 50 17.15 13.32 4.38
CA GLN A 50 17.04 14.72 4.81
C GLN A 50 18.40 15.34 5.14
N SER A 51 19.38 14.52 5.53
CA SER A 51 20.73 14.97 5.88
C SER A 51 21.65 15.19 4.68
N ILE A 52 21.32 14.62 3.52
CA ILE A 52 22.15 14.71 2.31
C ILE A 52 22.09 16.12 1.71
N ASP A 53 23.27 16.70 1.45
CA ASP A 53 23.38 17.91 0.65
C ASP A 53 23.09 17.59 -0.83
N THR A 54 22.10 18.29 -1.40
CA THR A 54 21.68 18.14 -2.80
C THR A 54 22.80 18.37 -3.82
N THR A 55 23.90 19.03 -3.45
CA THR A 55 25.05 19.29 -4.33
C THR A 55 26.05 18.14 -4.39
N GLU A 56 25.98 17.20 -3.43
CA GLU A 56 26.93 16.08 -3.31
C GLU A 56 26.46 14.79 -3.98
N VAL A 57 25.18 14.74 -4.37
CA VAL A 57 24.55 13.55 -4.97
C VAL A 57 23.74 13.92 -6.20
N ASP A 58 23.18 12.93 -6.89
CA ASP A 58 22.17 13.18 -7.92
C ASP A 58 20.89 13.77 -7.26
N PRO A 59 20.60 15.07 -7.47
CA PRO A 59 19.46 15.71 -6.81
C PRO A 59 18.15 15.08 -7.28
N PHE A 60 18.06 14.65 -8.54
CA PHE A 60 16.86 13.99 -9.05
C PHE A 60 16.56 12.72 -8.26
N ARG A 61 17.55 11.84 -8.12
CA ARG A 61 17.42 10.58 -7.37
C ARG A 61 17.16 10.82 -5.87
N LEU A 62 17.78 11.84 -5.27
CA LEU A 62 17.54 12.23 -3.88
C LEU A 62 16.08 12.64 -3.65
N PHE A 63 15.55 13.59 -4.42
CA PHE A 63 14.18 14.05 -4.28
C PHE A 63 13.17 12.94 -4.57
N GLN A 64 13.48 12.01 -5.47
CA GLN A 64 12.64 10.83 -5.69
C GLN A 64 12.59 9.90 -4.48
N LEU A 65 13.74 9.48 -3.98
CA LEU A 65 13.80 8.60 -2.81
C LEU A 65 13.13 9.24 -1.60
N ARG A 66 13.36 10.53 -1.36
CA ARG A 66 12.73 11.27 -0.26
C ARG A 66 11.23 11.40 -0.46
N GLY A 67 10.79 11.77 -1.66
CA GLY A 67 9.37 11.87 -2.00
C GLY A 67 8.63 10.55 -1.81
N PHE A 68 9.18 9.45 -2.31
CA PHE A 68 8.58 8.12 -2.14
C PHE A 68 8.56 7.65 -0.70
N THR A 69 9.65 7.87 0.05
CA THR A 69 9.69 7.48 1.46
C THR A 69 8.72 8.31 2.30
N ASN A 70 8.55 9.59 1.99
CA ASN A 70 7.51 10.43 2.60
C ASN A 70 6.10 9.93 2.29
N LEU A 71 5.81 9.52 1.05
CA LEU A 71 4.53 8.90 0.70
C LEU A 71 4.31 7.58 1.45
N ILE A 72 5.36 6.77 1.60
CA ILE A 72 5.34 5.56 2.42
C ILE A 72 5.13 5.89 3.91
N GLU A 73 5.62 6.98 4.46
CA GLU A 73 5.35 7.32 5.86
C GLU A 73 4.03 8.09 6.07
N GLY A 74 3.21 8.24 5.02
CA GLY A 74 1.94 8.95 5.07
C GLY A 74 2.07 10.47 5.04
N ASN A 75 3.29 10.99 4.89
CA ASN A 75 3.62 12.41 4.75
C ASN A 75 3.33 12.88 3.31
N THR A 76 2.04 12.92 2.98
CA THR A 76 1.55 13.06 1.60
C THR A 76 1.98 14.37 0.94
N ASP A 77 1.87 15.50 1.64
CA ASP A 77 2.23 16.82 1.12
C ASP A 77 3.73 16.95 0.83
N SER A 78 4.57 16.48 1.77
CA SER A 78 6.02 16.43 1.60
C SER A 78 6.44 15.48 0.48
N GLY A 79 5.78 14.32 0.39
CA GLY A 79 6.02 13.34 -0.64
C GLY A 79 5.75 13.89 -2.04
N PHE A 80 4.59 14.51 -2.25
CA PHE A 80 4.27 15.14 -3.54
C PHE A 80 5.13 16.37 -3.84
N GLY A 81 5.49 17.17 -2.83
CA GLY A 81 6.38 18.31 -2.99
C GLY A 81 7.75 17.90 -3.56
N ASP A 82 8.36 16.87 -2.98
CA ASP A 82 9.65 16.35 -3.44
C ASP A 82 9.58 15.74 -4.84
N LEU A 83 8.51 15.00 -5.16
CA LEU A 83 8.32 14.44 -6.50
C LEU A 83 8.12 15.53 -7.56
N SER A 84 7.41 16.61 -7.22
CA SER A 84 7.27 17.75 -8.14
C SER A 84 8.60 18.45 -8.42
N ILE A 85 9.51 18.50 -7.44
CA ILE A 85 10.86 19.04 -7.62
C ILE A 85 11.67 18.14 -8.55
N ALA A 86 11.67 16.82 -8.30
CA ALA A 86 12.35 15.85 -9.16
C ALA A 86 11.87 15.92 -10.61
N ASP A 87 10.55 16.01 -10.83
CA ASP A 87 9.97 16.09 -12.18
C ASP A 87 10.43 17.35 -12.95
N SER A 88 10.64 18.47 -12.25
CA SER A 88 11.12 19.71 -12.86
C SER A 88 12.57 19.66 -13.35
N MET A 89 13.36 18.68 -12.90
CA MET A 89 14.79 18.55 -13.18
C MET A 89 15.11 17.74 -14.44
N ILE A 90 14.12 17.10 -15.07
CA ILE A 90 14.33 16.25 -16.25
C ILE A 90 14.49 17.13 -17.51
N GLN A 91 15.73 17.32 -17.99
CA GLN A 91 16.03 17.86 -19.34
C GLN A 91 16.59 16.81 -20.34
N ALA A 92 16.83 15.55 -19.91
CA ALA A 92 17.16 14.30 -20.66
C ALA A 92 18.53 14.18 -21.41
N PRO A 93 19.12 12.97 -21.67
CA PRO A 93 19.02 11.62 -21.05
C PRO A 93 20.41 11.03 -20.57
N PRO A 94 20.50 9.95 -19.75
CA PRO A 94 19.87 8.61 -19.87
C PRO A 94 18.55 8.51 -19.11
N ASN A 95 17.65 7.60 -19.50
CA ASN A 95 16.21 7.63 -19.15
C ASN A 95 15.95 7.44 -17.63
N PRO A 96 15.84 8.52 -16.83
CA PRO A 96 15.75 8.45 -15.37
C PRO A 96 14.43 7.84 -14.90
N ARG A 97 13.41 7.90 -15.78
CA ARG A 97 12.07 7.36 -15.55
C ARG A 97 12.05 5.84 -15.36
N TYR A 98 13.01 5.12 -15.96
CA TYR A 98 13.08 3.66 -15.84
C TYR A 98 13.52 3.21 -14.43
N GLU A 99 14.57 3.81 -13.89
CA GLU A 99 15.04 3.50 -12.53
C GLU A 99 14.04 4.01 -11.47
N THR A 100 13.45 5.18 -11.71
CA THR A 100 12.29 5.68 -10.93
C THR A 100 11.17 4.64 -10.86
N ALA A 101 10.78 4.10 -12.00
CA ALA A 101 9.64 3.19 -12.10
C ALA A 101 9.94 1.82 -11.48
N LYS A 102 11.18 1.33 -11.55
CA LYS A 102 11.61 0.14 -10.80
C LYS A 102 11.55 0.34 -9.29
N THR A 103 12.03 1.47 -8.79
CA THR A 103 12.00 1.80 -7.37
C THR A 103 10.57 1.96 -6.87
N LEU A 104 9.70 2.57 -7.68
CA LEU A 104 8.28 2.66 -7.40
C LEU A 104 7.57 1.30 -7.36
N ILE A 105 7.96 0.35 -8.22
CA ILE A 105 7.46 -1.03 -8.14
C ILE A 105 7.89 -1.69 -6.82
N ARG A 106 9.12 -1.43 -6.35
CA ARG A 106 9.59 -1.94 -5.04
C ARG A 106 8.77 -1.33 -3.90
N ALA A 107 8.60 -0.01 -3.87
CA ALA A 107 7.77 0.70 -2.90
C ALA A 107 6.33 0.17 -2.88
N ALA A 108 5.68 0.04 -4.03
CA ALA A 108 4.34 -0.54 -4.10
C ALA A 108 4.30 -2.00 -3.62
N THR A 109 5.31 -2.81 -3.93
CA THR A 109 5.38 -4.20 -3.46
C THR A 109 5.43 -4.28 -1.93
N ILE A 110 6.18 -3.36 -1.32
CA ILE A 110 6.33 -3.19 0.12
C ILE A 110 4.99 -2.78 0.74
N ILE A 111 4.38 -1.68 0.28
CA ILE A 111 3.12 -1.16 0.84
C ILE A 111 1.96 -2.14 0.64
N ILE A 112 1.93 -2.87 -0.48
CA ILE A 112 0.94 -3.95 -0.70
C ILE A 112 1.03 -5.01 0.41
N ARG A 113 2.22 -5.31 0.94
CA ARG A 113 2.39 -6.26 2.05
C ARG A 113 1.83 -5.76 3.38
N GLU A 114 1.73 -4.44 3.56
CA GLU A 114 1.19 -3.84 4.79
C GLU A 114 -0.33 -3.94 4.90
N LYS A 115 -1.02 -4.43 3.85
CA LYS A 115 -2.46 -4.75 3.73
C LYS A 115 -3.43 -3.58 3.99
N ASN A 116 -3.24 -2.79 5.03
CA ASN A 116 -4.08 -1.64 5.40
C ASN A 116 -3.91 -0.44 4.46
N ARG A 117 -2.93 -0.49 3.55
CA ARG A 117 -2.53 0.61 2.66
C ARG A 117 -2.59 0.23 1.19
N SER A 118 -3.45 -0.72 0.84
CA SER A 118 -3.65 -1.22 -0.52
C SER A 118 -3.94 -0.10 -1.53
N ASN A 119 -4.76 0.87 -1.16
CA ASN A 119 -5.11 2.02 -2.00
C ASN A 119 -3.91 2.91 -2.34
N GLU A 120 -3.03 3.15 -1.37
CA GLU A 120 -1.82 3.94 -1.58
C GLU A 120 -0.86 3.21 -2.50
N ALA A 121 -0.71 1.90 -2.30
CA ALA A 121 0.12 1.09 -3.18
C ALA A 121 -0.43 1.00 -4.62
N MET A 122 -1.75 0.95 -4.80
CA MET A 122 -2.38 1.00 -6.12
C MET A 122 -2.12 2.35 -6.81
N ARG A 123 -2.20 3.47 -6.10
CA ARG A 123 -1.84 4.79 -6.64
C ARG A 123 -0.38 4.83 -7.09
N ILE A 124 0.53 4.27 -6.28
CA ILE A 124 1.94 4.20 -6.63
C ILE A 124 2.15 3.34 -7.89
N LEU A 125 1.42 2.22 -8.04
CA LEU A 125 1.47 1.41 -9.26
C LEU A 125 0.92 2.13 -10.50
N ASP A 126 -0.05 3.04 -10.35
CA ASP A 126 -0.45 3.92 -11.46
C ASP A 126 0.67 4.88 -11.85
N SER A 127 1.33 5.49 -10.86
CA SER A 127 2.49 6.34 -11.10
C SER A 127 3.61 5.59 -11.83
N VAL A 128 3.87 4.32 -11.51
CA VAL A 128 4.83 3.47 -12.26
C VAL A 128 4.50 3.44 -13.76
N ILE A 129 3.24 3.16 -14.11
CA ILE A 129 2.82 3.01 -15.51
C ILE A 129 2.88 4.35 -16.25
N VAL A 130 2.56 5.45 -15.56
CA VAL A 130 2.69 6.80 -16.12
C VAL A 130 4.15 7.16 -16.36
N CYS A 131 5.04 6.85 -15.41
CA CYS A 131 6.47 7.08 -15.52
C CYS A 131 7.10 6.23 -16.63
N ASP A 132 6.76 4.94 -16.69
CA ASP A 132 7.22 4.02 -17.73
C ASP A 132 6.11 3.03 -18.15
N PRO A 133 5.44 3.30 -19.28
CA PRO A 133 4.40 2.42 -19.81
C PRO A 133 4.89 1.01 -20.18
N SER A 134 6.18 0.82 -20.44
CA SER A 134 6.75 -0.50 -20.79
C SER A 134 6.66 -1.50 -19.62
N LEU A 135 6.54 -1.00 -18.39
CA LEU A 135 6.40 -1.81 -17.18
C LEU A 135 4.97 -2.25 -16.88
N SER A 136 3.99 -1.85 -17.70
CA SER A 136 2.58 -2.21 -17.52
C SER A 136 2.36 -3.72 -17.32
N GLU A 137 3.04 -4.57 -18.10
CA GLU A 137 2.93 -6.02 -17.94
C GLU A 137 3.48 -6.50 -16.58
N SER A 138 4.62 -5.96 -16.15
CA SER A 138 5.24 -6.29 -14.86
C SER A 138 4.36 -5.86 -13.68
N VAL A 139 3.77 -4.66 -13.76
CA VAL A 139 2.81 -4.15 -12.77
C VAL A 139 1.58 -5.04 -12.71
N ASN A 140 0.99 -5.39 -13.86
CA ASN A 140 -0.16 -6.29 -13.91
C ASN A 140 0.15 -7.68 -13.34
N LYS A 141 1.33 -8.24 -13.62
CA LYS A 141 1.79 -9.52 -13.02
C LYS A 141 1.93 -9.42 -11.51
N LEU A 142 2.48 -8.33 -10.99
CA LEU A 142 2.61 -8.08 -9.56
C LEU A 142 1.23 -8.00 -8.88
N ILE A 143 0.33 -7.18 -9.43
CA ILE A 143 -1.04 -7.01 -8.92
C ILE A 143 -1.73 -8.37 -8.91
N TRP A 144 -1.70 -9.11 -10.02
CA TRP A 144 -2.31 -10.42 -10.11
C TRP A 144 -1.77 -11.41 -9.07
N LYS A 145 -0.45 -11.49 -8.91
CA LYS A 145 0.20 -12.37 -7.93
C LYS A 145 -0.28 -12.04 -6.51
N ARG A 146 -0.28 -10.77 -6.14
CA ARG A 146 -0.69 -10.30 -4.80
C ARG A 146 -2.19 -10.42 -4.57
N ALA A 147 -2.99 -10.17 -5.60
CA ALA A 147 -4.43 -10.34 -5.56
C ALA A 147 -4.80 -11.80 -5.25
N ILE A 148 -4.19 -12.77 -5.93
CA ILE A 148 -4.38 -14.20 -5.62
C ILE A 148 -3.96 -14.51 -4.19
N GLU A 149 -2.75 -14.09 -3.80
CA GLU A 149 -2.17 -14.37 -2.48
C GLU A 149 -3.08 -13.87 -1.35
N TYR A 150 -3.59 -12.65 -1.47
CA TYR A 150 -4.37 -12.02 -0.41
C TYR A 150 -5.86 -12.27 -0.49
N LEU A 151 -6.40 -12.72 -1.62
CA LEU A 151 -7.80 -13.08 -1.72
C LEU A 151 -8.11 -14.36 -0.93
N GLY A 152 -7.11 -15.22 -0.71
CA GLY A 152 -7.20 -16.39 0.17
C GLY A 152 -7.00 -16.08 1.66
N VAL A 153 -6.71 -14.82 2.01
CA VAL A 153 -6.38 -14.37 3.37
C VAL A 153 -7.49 -13.40 3.85
N PRO A 154 -7.77 -13.31 5.16
CA PRO A 154 -8.70 -12.30 5.66
C PRO A 154 -8.29 -10.86 5.32
N GLY A 155 -9.30 -10.02 5.04
CA GLY A 155 -9.16 -8.61 4.65
C GLY A 155 -9.90 -8.24 3.35
N THR A 156 -9.80 -6.98 2.92
CA THR A 156 -10.30 -6.49 1.61
C THR A 156 -9.27 -6.56 0.50
N VAL A 157 -7.98 -6.58 0.83
CA VAL A 157 -6.88 -6.29 -0.09
C VAL A 157 -6.90 -7.11 -1.36
N GLY A 158 -7.11 -8.43 -1.23
CA GLY A 158 -7.19 -9.31 -2.41
C GLY A 158 -8.35 -8.94 -3.33
N TYR A 159 -9.49 -8.55 -2.78
CA TYR A 159 -10.64 -8.06 -3.54
C TYR A 159 -10.34 -6.71 -4.21
N ASP A 160 -9.79 -5.76 -3.46
CA ASP A 160 -9.45 -4.42 -3.95
C ASP A 160 -8.48 -4.50 -5.14
N LEU A 161 -7.45 -5.35 -5.03
CA LEU A 161 -6.48 -5.59 -6.11
C LEU A 161 -7.11 -6.25 -7.34
N ILE A 162 -8.11 -7.14 -7.19
CA ILE A 162 -8.83 -7.72 -8.34
C ILE A 162 -9.72 -6.67 -9.01
N GLU A 163 -10.45 -5.85 -8.25
CA GLU A 163 -11.29 -4.78 -8.82
C GLU A 163 -10.43 -3.75 -9.55
N TYR A 164 -9.30 -3.34 -8.96
CA TYR A 164 -8.32 -2.48 -9.60
C TYR A 164 -7.75 -3.11 -10.89
N HIS A 165 -7.38 -4.40 -10.85
CA HIS A 165 -6.89 -5.07 -12.05
C HIS A 165 -7.98 -5.17 -13.13
N LYS A 166 -9.26 -5.27 -12.75
CA LYS A 166 -10.40 -5.38 -13.67
C LYS A 166 -10.61 -4.11 -14.51
N GLU A 167 -10.23 -2.94 -14.00
CA GLU A 167 -10.25 -1.68 -14.77
C GLU A 167 -9.28 -1.73 -15.96
N LYS A 168 -8.15 -2.44 -15.79
CA LYS A 168 -7.10 -2.60 -16.81
C LYS A 168 -7.29 -3.86 -17.66
N ASP A 169 -7.93 -4.89 -17.10
CA ASP A 169 -8.15 -6.17 -17.76
C ASP A 169 -9.53 -6.75 -17.45
N LYS A 170 -10.44 -6.60 -18.42
CA LYS A 170 -11.83 -7.07 -18.31
C LYS A 170 -11.96 -8.59 -18.13
N ASN A 171 -10.93 -9.37 -18.47
CA ASN A 171 -10.94 -10.82 -18.39
C ASN A 171 -10.37 -11.37 -17.07
N VAL A 172 -9.90 -10.52 -16.16
CA VAL A 172 -9.27 -10.93 -14.89
C VAL A 172 -10.13 -11.89 -14.06
N VAL A 173 -11.45 -11.66 -14.02
CA VAL A 173 -12.39 -12.52 -13.27
C VAL A 173 -12.55 -13.89 -13.94
N GLY A 174 -12.50 -13.93 -15.28
CA GLY A 174 -12.49 -15.17 -16.05
C GLY A 174 -11.23 -15.99 -15.76
N ARG A 175 -10.06 -15.33 -15.74
CA ARG A 175 -8.80 -15.97 -15.34
C ARG A 175 -8.82 -16.48 -13.91
N LEU A 176 -9.40 -15.72 -12.97
CA LEU A 176 -9.54 -16.15 -11.57
C LEU A 176 -10.36 -17.43 -11.47
N ARG A 177 -11.44 -17.54 -12.26
CA ARG A 177 -12.28 -18.74 -12.35
C ARG A 177 -11.50 -19.94 -12.89
N GLY A 178 -10.69 -19.74 -13.92
CA GLY A 178 -9.84 -20.79 -14.49
C GLY A 178 -8.68 -21.19 -13.59
N TYR A 179 -8.14 -20.25 -12.82
CA TYR A 179 -7.01 -20.47 -11.92
C TYR A 179 -7.41 -21.24 -10.65
N ASN A 180 -8.45 -20.78 -9.94
CA ASN A 180 -8.88 -21.42 -8.71
C ASN A 180 -10.36 -21.14 -8.41
N LYS A 181 -11.19 -22.19 -8.44
CA LYS A 181 -12.63 -22.11 -8.18
C LYS A 181 -12.97 -21.58 -6.79
N TYR A 182 -12.17 -21.92 -5.77
CA TYR A 182 -12.36 -21.41 -4.41
C TYR A 182 -12.14 -19.90 -4.33
N LEU A 183 -11.02 -19.40 -4.87
CA LEU A 183 -10.76 -17.95 -4.91
C LEU A 183 -11.81 -17.19 -5.73
N SER A 184 -12.29 -17.78 -6.83
CA SER A 184 -13.40 -17.22 -7.61
C SER A 184 -14.70 -17.14 -6.81
N ASN A 185 -15.00 -18.13 -5.96
CA ASN A 185 -16.15 -18.07 -5.05
C ASN A 185 -15.96 -16.96 -4.00
N ARG A 186 -14.75 -16.87 -3.43
CA ARG A 186 -14.41 -15.86 -2.43
C ARG A 186 -14.55 -14.44 -2.97
N TYR A 187 -14.04 -14.17 -4.17
CA TYR A 187 -14.24 -12.89 -4.84
C TYR A 187 -15.73 -12.58 -5.07
N ARG A 188 -16.54 -13.55 -5.50
CA ARG A 188 -17.98 -13.34 -5.69
C ARG A 188 -18.70 -13.01 -4.39
N GLU A 189 -18.33 -13.68 -3.32
CA GLU A 189 -18.83 -13.41 -1.97
C GLU A 189 -18.50 -11.96 -1.55
N MET A 190 -17.24 -11.57 -1.64
CA MET A 190 -16.79 -10.21 -1.29
C MET A 190 -17.45 -9.14 -2.15
N LYS A 191 -17.62 -9.38 -3.46
CA LYS A 191 -18.36 -8.48 -4.35
C LYS A 191 -19.82 -8.30 -3.94
N SER A 192 -20.46 -9.37 -3.46
CA SER A 192 -21.84 -9.30 -2.97
C SER A 192 -21.94 -8.48 -1.69
N VAL A 193 -20.96 -8.64 -0.79
CA VAL A 193 -20.81 -7.84 0.44
C VAL A 193 -20.59 -6.36 0.10
N ASP A 194 -19.65 -6.05 -0.80
CA ASP A 194 -19.39 -4.68 -1.26
C ASP A 194 -20.63 -4.03 -1.88
N THR A 195 -21.33 -4.73 -2.78
CA THR A 195 -22.58 -4.26 -3.39
C THR A 195 -23.62 -3.91 -2.32
N LYS A 196 -23.68 -4.70 -1.24
CA LYS A 196 -24.60 -4.46 -0.14
C LYS A 196 -24.18 -3.26 0.71
N LEU A 197 -22.89 -3.10 0.98
CA LEU A 197 -22.35 -1.91 1.67
C LEU A 197 -22.63 -0.64 0.89
N GLN A 198 -22.43 -0.64 -0.42
CA GLN A 198 -22.75 0.51 -1.28
C GLN A 198 -24.24 0.86 -1.19
N ARG A 199 -25.14 -0.12 -1.14
CA ARG A 199 -26.58 0.14 -0.94
C ARG A 199 -26.88 0.75 0.41
N ILE A 200 -26.27 0.23 1.49
CA ILE A 200 -26.43 0.78 2.84
C ILE A 200 -25.91 2.22 2.89
N TYR A 201 -24.77 2.48 2.24
CA TYR A 201 -24.19 3.81 2.13
C TYR A 201 -25.15 4.79 1.43
N GLN A 202 -25.66 4.43 0.25
CA GLN A 202 -26.60 5.27 -0.49
C GLN A 202 -27.89 5.54 0.29
N ALA A 203 -28.42 4.54 0.98
CA ALA A 203 -29.58 4.71 1.85
C ALA A 203 -29.27 5.60 3.07
N SER A 204 -28.05 5.55 3.60
CA SER A 204 -27.59 6.45 4.67
C SER A 204 -27.53 7.91 4.19
N LEU A 205 -27.05 8.14 2.96
CA LEU A 205 -27.03 9.47 2.35
C LEU A 205 -28.45 10.00 2.12
N GLU A 206 -29.38 9.16 1.67
CA GLU A 206 -30.79 9.51 1.52
C GLU A 206 -31.42 9.90 2.87
N PHE A 207 -31.16 9.12 3.92
CA PHE A 207 -31.62 9.45 5.27
C PHE A 207 -31.09 10.81 5.73
N ARG A 208 -29.80 11.08 5.50
CA ARG A 208 -29.18 12.38 5.84
C ARG A 208 -29.84 13.54 5.12
N LYS A 209 -30.18 13.37 3.84
CA LYS A 209 -30.92 14.39 3.06
C LYS A 209 -32.31 14.66 3.65
N MET A 210 -33.01 13.61 4.09
CA MET A 210 -34.36 13.70 4.66
C MET A 210 -34.38 14.28 6.09
N LYS A 211 -33.48 13.82 6.97
CA LYS A 211 -33.53 14.09 8.42
C LYS A 211 -32.48 15.10 8.90
N ARG A 212 -31.60 15.57 8.02
CA ARG A 212 -30.48 16.50 8.31
C ARG A 212 -29.52 16.01 9.39
N ARG A 213 -29.49 14.69 9.64
CA ARG A 213 -28.55 13.99 10.53
C ARG A 213 -28.22 12.62 9.98
N TYR A 214 -27.13 12.04 10.45
CA TYR A 214 -26.77 10.66 10.16
C TYR A 214 -27.72 9.67 10.86
N PRO A 215 -28.04 8.51 10.24
CA PRO A 215 -28.74 7.45 10.94
C PRO A 215 -27.90 6.86 12.08
N ILE A 216 -28.56 6.48 13.17
CA ILE A 216 -27.94 5.81 14.33
C ILE A 216 -28.18 4.30 14.35
N SER A 217 -28.99 3.78 13.44
CA SER A 217 -29.25 2.35 13.30
C SER A 217 -29.73 1.97 11.90
N PHE A 218 -29.61 0.68 11.55
CA PHE A 218 -30.19 0.15 10.31
C PHE A 218 -31.71 0.30 10.23
N ARG A 219 -32.40 0.32 11.38
CA ARG A 219 -33.85 0.54 11.43
C ARG A 219 -34.21 1.92 10.90
N GLU A 220 -33.42 2.95 11.21
CA GLU A 220 -33.64 4.29 10.69
C GLU A 220 -33.40 4.36 9.18
N ILE A 221 -32.39 3.64 8.69
CA ILE A 221 -32.15 3.54 7.24
C ILE A 221 -33.35 2.89 6.54
N SER A 222 -34.01 1.90 7.16
CA SER A 222 -35.18 1.25 6.56
C SER A 222 -36.38 2.18 6.33
N GLU A 223 -36.38 3.37 6.95
CA GLU A 223 -37.37 4.41 6.68
C GLU A 223 -37.16 5.12 5.32
N THR A 224 -36.00 4.96 4.69
CA THR A 224 -35.73 5.53 3.37
C THR A 224 -36.21 4.60 2.26
N ARG A 225 -36.45 5.16 1.07
CA ARG A 225 -36.87 4.37 -0.09
C ARG A 225 -35.83 3.33 -0.48
N LEU A 226 -34.54 3.66 -0.35
CA LEU A 226 -33.43 2.74 -0.62
C LEU A 226 -33.18 1.73 0.51
N GLY A 227 -33.77 1.93 1.69
CA GLY A 227 -33.53 1.12 2.89
C GLY A 227 -34.49 -0.04 3.13
N VAL A 228 -35.60 -0.13 2.40
CA VAL A 228 -36.75 -1.04 2.65
C VAL A 228 -36.38 -2.54 2.69
N HIS A 229 -35.18 -2.93 2.24
CA HIS A 229 -34.71 -4.32 2.26
C HIS A 229 -33.27 -4.49 2.74
N ILE A 230 -32.79 -3.60 3.61
CA ILE A 230 -31.47 -3.77 4.23
C ILE A 230 -31.56 -4.84 5.32
N ASP A 231 -31.26 -6.08 4.95
CA ASP A 231 -30.95 -7.13 5.90
C ASP A 231 -29.57 -6.86 6.55
N THR A 232 -29.43 -7.07 7.85
CA THR A 232 -28.15 -6.92 8.58
C THR A 232 -27.25 -8.14 8.45
N THR A 233 -27.66 -9.16 7.70
CA THR A 233 -26.85 -10.34 7.40
C THR A 233 -26.81 -10.66 5.91
N HIS A 234 -25.74 -11.31 5.42
CA HIS A 234 -25.67 -11.80 4.04
C HIS A 234 -24.63 -12.91 3.90
N GLY A 235 -25.01 -14.11 3.47
CA GLY A 235 -24.05 -15.15 3.08
C GLY A 235 -23.02 -15.52 4.15
N GLY A 236 -23.38 -15.45 5.44
CA GLY A 236 -22.43 -15.66 6.54
C GLY A 236 -21.70 -14.41 7.02
N TRP A 237 -22.12 -13.22 6.57
CA TRP A 237 -21.66 -11.91 7.08
C TRP A 237 -22.74 -11.22 7.90
N MET A 238 -22.33 -10.41 8.86
CA MET A 238 -23.10 -9.49 9.69
C MET A 238 -22.62 -8.08 9.41
N PHE A 239 -23.55 -7.17 9.15
CA PHE A 239 -23.27 -5.77 8.99
C PHE A 239 -23.50 -5.06 10.33
N ARG A 240 -22.52 -4.28 10.78
CA ARG A 240 -22.66 -3.42 11.96
C ARG A 240 -22.58 -1.97 11.57
N MET A 241 -23.18 -1.14 12.40
CA MET A 241 -23.15 0.30 12.24
C MET A 241 -22.70 0.92 13.56
N SER A 242 -21.78 1.87 13.48
CA SER A 242 -21.36 2.71 14.59
C SER A 242 -21.42 4.15 14.14
N THR A 243 -22.19 4.97 14.87
CA THR A 243 -22.17 6.42 14.68
C THR A 243 -20.95 7.00 15.38
N GLN A 244 -20.20 7.82 14.68
CA GLN A 244 -19.14 8.67 15.23
C GLN A 244 -19.60 10.12 15.19
N LYS A 245 -18.87 11.03 15.86
CA LYS A 245 -19.27 12.43 16.05
C LYS A 245 -19.72 13.11 14.74
N ASP A 246 -19.03 12.81 13.63
CA ASP A 246 -19.27 13.42 12.32
C ASP A 246 -19.39 12.41 11.17
N SER A 247 -19.55 11.12 11.47
CA SER A 247 -19.58 10.06 10.44
C SER A 247 -20.34 8.82 10.88
N ILE A 248 -20.58 7.91 9.94
CA ILE A 248 -21.03 6.55 10.24
C ILE A 248 -19.97 5.59 9.74
N LEU A 249 -19.59 4.67 10.60
CA LEU A 249 -18.82 3.50 10.23
C LEU A 249 -19.78 2.31 10.03
N ILE A 250 -19.75 1.69 8.86
CA ILE A 250 -20.46 0.44 8.58
C ILE A 250 -19.43 -0.65 8.35
N THR A 251 -19.43 -1.70 9.16
CA THR A 251 -18.50 -2.83 9.03
C THR A 251 -19.23 -4.08 8.54
N ALA A 252 -18.51 -4.97 7.84
CA ALA A 252 -18.98 -6.29 7.48
C ALA A 252 -18.11 -7.35 8.18
N GLU A 253 -18.72 -8.14 9.04
CA GLU A 253 -18.05 -9.11 9.92
C GLU A 253 -18.54 -10.52 9.62
N VAL A 254 -17.67 -11.53 9.64
CA VAL A 254 -18.08 -12.91 9.38
C VAL A 254 -18.81 -13.50 10.60
N LEU A 255 -20.01 -14.07 10.39
CA LEU A 255 -20.90 -14.65 11.41
C LEU A 255 -20.42 -16.00 11.98
N ARG A 256 -19.56 -16.73 11.28
CA ARG A 256 -19.13 -18.07 11.69
C ARG A 256 -17.64 -18.10 12.02
N ASN A 257 -17.34 -18.31 13.30
CA ASN A 257 -16.13 -18.97 13.77
C ASN A 257 -16.29 -20.48 13.46
N ASN A 258 -15.87 -20.93 12.28
CA ASN A 258 -15.50 -22.33 12.16
C ASN A 258 -14.05 -22.44 12.62
N LYS A 259 -13.85 -23.26 13.66
CA LYS A 259 -12.54 -23.64 14.18
C LYS A 259 -11.68 -24.14 13.01
N GLU A 260 -10.44 -23.66 12.97
CA GLU A 260 -9.38 -23.91 11.98
C GLU A 260 -9.52 -23.05 10.70
N ASP A 261 -8.58 -22.10 10.57
CA ASP A 261 -8.31 -21.21 9.44
C ASP A 261 -9.37 -20.18 9.01
N ILE A 262 -9.41 -19.02 9.71
CA ILE A 262 -9.38 -17.63 9.16
C ILE A 262 -9.91 -16.62 10.21
N PRO A 263 -9.10 -15.64 10.71
CA PRO A 263 -9.55 -14.61 11.66
C PRO A 263 -10.05 -13.29 11.03
N SER A 264 -10.99 -12.65 11.76
CA SER A 264 -11.32 -11.21 11.87
C SER A 264 -11.66 -10.36 10.62
N GLY A 265 -12.93 -9.94 10.58
CA GLY A 265 -13.42 -8.59 10.24
C GLY A 265 -12.90 -7.90 8.97
N THR A 266 -13.75 -7.79 7.95
CA THR A 266 -13.49 -6.94 6.79
C THR A 266 -14.01 -5.53 7.07
N ILE A 267 -13.10 -4.59 7.35
CA ILE A 267 -13.44 -3.19 7.57
C ILE A 267 -13.59 -2.53 6.21
N PHE A 268 -14.82 -2.19 5.82
CA PHE A 268 -15.05 -1.26 4.73
C PHE A 268 -15.21 0.14 5.32
N ARG A 269 -14.26 1.03 5.02
CA ARG A 269 -14.41 2.44 5.35
C ARG A 269 -15.23 3.10 4.25
N VAL A 270 -16.35 3.68 4.63
CA VAL A 270 -17.05 4.66 3.78
C VAL A 270 -16.19 5.94 3.80
N PRO A 271 -15.64 6.40 2.67
CA PRO A 271 -14.90 7.66 2.65
C PRO A 271 -15.86 8.81 2.95
N ASN A 272 -15.39 9.77 3.74
CA ASN A 272 -16.01 11.09 3.80
C ASN A 272 -15.80 11.75 2.44
N GLU A 273 -16.89 12.08 1.75
CA GLU A 273 -16.84 13.20 0.81
C GLU A 273 -16.65 14.47 1.66
N GLN A 274 -15.49 15.10 1.51
CA GLN A 274 -15.30 16.53 1.78
C GLN A 274 -15.93 17.31 0.63
#